data_AF-A0A1U9KNQ4-F1
#
_entry.id   AF-A0A1U9KNQ4-F1
#
_cell.length_a   1.000
_cell.length_b   1.000
_cell.length_c   1.000
_cell.angle_alpha   90.00
_cell.angle_beta   90.00
_cell.angle_gamma   90.00
#
_symmetry.space_group_name_H-M   'P 1'
#
loop_
_entity.id
_entity.type
_entity.pdbx_description
1 polymer ?
#
loop_
_entity_poly.entity_id
_entity_poly.type
_entity_poly.pdbx_seq_one_letter_code
_entity_poly.pdbx_strand_id
1 'polypeptide(L)'
;MMQRNEGALLLAWLTHYAQLFGMDRLTILDNGSTDNLTLYLLRHAANMGATVRTDLNDIADFHGKGFHMATTMQAWDEEEDYDFALPVDCDEFLTMVGDDRISGGRADIMREFVRLMECRTALRIDLSLFNVPEQPGWFAVDPEFHKGFLPAGGVDTVDNGQHNPNSRLASGFTTSRFAYLHWHNRPFEEMRAAARRKLTTSLVDPDDPAAFEHYRRVPNLPGRHLLPILTMDEETYRQRYDLALRLFLPWARHPAGSMAAPRGDEPFCLADGRGVFGWDAANYLAGNADVRAYDIGPLHHFLRYGWAEGRSLGGDGSGEES
;
A
#
# COMPACT_ATOMS: atom_id res chain seq x y z
N MET A 1 6.89 -10.70 -3.85
CA MET A 1 7.47 -9.56 -3.10
C MET A 1 8.99 -9.62 -3.22
N MET A 2 9.68 -8.47 -3.38
CA MET A 2 11.15 -8.39 -3.32
C MET A 2 11.54 -7.56 -2.10
N GLN A 3 12.49 -8.04 -1.30
CA GLN A 3 12.88 -7.37 -0.06
C GLN A 3 14.37 -7.50 0.25
N ARG A 4 14.85 -6.65 1.16
CA ARG A 4 16.17 -6.76 1.76
C ARG A 4 16.15 -6.23 3.20
N ASN A 5 16.55 -7.06 4.14
CA ASN A 5 16.74 -6.71 5.55
C ASN A 5 15.50 -6.12 6.26
N GLU A 6 14.31 -6.70 6.04
CA GLU A 6 13.05 -6.14 6.57
C GLU A 6 12.72 -6.57 8.01
N GLY A 7 13.39 -7.61 8.54
CA GLY A 7 13.32 -8.02 9.94
C GLY A 7 11.89 -8.25 10.42
N ALA A 8 11.47 -7.49 11.44
CA ALA A 8 10.14 -7.62 12.05
C ALA A 8 8.99 -7.29 11.08
N LEU A 9 9.24 -6.47 10.07
CA LEU A 9 8.24 -6.14 9.06
C LEU A 9 7.96 -7.34 8.15
N LEU A 10 8.99 -8.12 7.80
CA LEU A 10 8.81 -9.38 7.06
C LEU A 10 7.98 -10.39 7.85
N LEU A 11 8.16 -10.46 9.18
CA LEU A 11 7.33 -11.33 10.02
C LEU A 11 5.84 -10.93 9.94
N ALA A 12 5.56 -9.62 10.03
CA ALA A 12 4.21 -9.09 9.90
C ALA A 12 3.61 -9.39 8.52
N TRP A 13 4.39 -9.15 7.46
CA TRP A 13 4.00 -9.42 6.07
C TRP A 13 3.68 -10.91 5.86
N LEU A 14 4.57 -11.81 6.28
CA LEU A 14 4.37 -13.26 6.21
C LEU A 14 3.10 -13.68 6.95
N THR A 15 2.88 -13.15 8.15
CA THR A 15 1.69 -13.46 8.95
C THR A 15 0.41 -13.07 8.21
N HIS A 16 0.35 -11.84 7.68
CA HIS A 16 -0.82 -11.34 6.97
C HIS A 16 -1.10 -12.12 5.68
N TYR A 17 -0.11 -12.23 4.80
CA TYR A 17 -0.32 -12.84 3.49
C TYR A 17 -0.46 -14.36 3.54
N ALA A 18 0.21 -15.06 4.47
CA ALA A 18 -0.03 -16.49 4.67
C ALA A 18 -1.44 -16.75 5.24
N GLN A 19 -1.95 -15.86 6.09
CA GLN A 19 -3.34 -15.93 6.56
C GLN A 19 -4.35 -15.67 5.45
N LEU A 20 -4.03 -14.88 4.42
CA LEU A 20 -4.90 -14.67 3.26
C LEU A 20 -4.81 -15.80 2.24
N PHE A 21 -3.62 -16.22 1.85
CA PHE A 21 -3.44 -17.05 0.66
C PHE A 21 -2.86 -18.45 0.94
N GLY A 22 -2.32 -18.68 2.14
CA GLY A 22 -1.48 -19.84 2.43
C GLY A 22 -0.01 -19.51 2.15
N MET A 23 0.90 -20.15 2.90
CA MET A 23 2.34 -19.90 2.77
C MET A 23 2.89 -20.40 1.43
N ASP A 24 2.33 -21.51 0.93
CA ASP A 24 2.64 -22.13 -0.38
C ASP A 24 2.33 -21.23 -1.57
N ARG A 25 1.51 -20.19 -1.37
CA ARG A 25 1.16 -19.20 -2.41
C ARG A 25 2.03 -17.94 -2.36
N LEU A 26 3.03 -17.90 -1.49
CA LEU A 26 3.92 -16.74 -1.35
C LEU A 26 5.24 -16.96 -2.10
N THR A 27 5.63 -15.97 -2.89
CA THR A 27 6.96 -15.92 -3.52
C THR A 27 7.72 -14.68 -3.09
N ILE A 28 8.94 -14.92 -2.59
CA ILE A 28 9.81 -13.94 -1.96
C ILE A 28 11.14 -13.93 -2.71
N LEU A 29 11.50 -12.76 -3.23
CA LEU A 29 12.79 -12.50 -3.87
C LEU A 29 13.66 -11.76 -2.84
N ASP A 30 14.62 -12.47 -2.24
CA ASP A 30 15.56 -11.88 -1.30
C ASP A 30 16.72 -11.21 -2.05
N ASN A 31 16.82 -9.89 -1.94
CA ASN A 31 17.87 -9.10 -2.57
C ASN A 31 19.10 -8.97 -1.67
N GLY A 32 19.64 -10.10 -1.24
CA GLY A 32 20.89 -10.16 -0.47
C GLY A 32 20.74 -9.64 0.96
N SER A 33 19.79 -10.21 1.72
CA SER A 33 19.69 -9.93 3.15
C SER A 33 20.87 -10.47 3.93
N THR A 34 21.23 -9.77 4.99
CA THR A 34 22.35 -10.06 5.89
C THR A 34 21.94 -10.07 7.36
N ASP A 35 20.79 -9.50 7.72
CA ASP A 35 20.34 -9.54 9.11
C ASP A 35 19.77 -10.92 9.48
N ASN A 36 20.06 -11.33 10.72
CA ASN A 36 19.76 -12.68 11.20
C ASN A 36 18.26 -12.98 11.26
N LEU A 37 17.42 -11.97 11.56
CA LEU A 37 15.99 -12.19 11.70
C LEU A 37 15.35 -12.44 10.34
N THR A 38 15.65 -11.61 9.34
CA THR A 38 15.19 -11.81 7.96
C THR A 38 15.61 -13.16 7.43
N LEU A 39 16.88 -13.52 7.55
CA LEU A 39 17.40 -14.81 7.07
C LEU A 39 16.72 -16.01 7.78
N TYR A 40 16.44 -15.90 9.07
CA TYR A 40 15.68 -16.90 9.81
C TYR A 40 14.25 -17.04 9.26
N LEU A 41 13.55 -15.92 9.07
CA LEU A 41 12.17 -15.88 8.59
C LEU A 41 12.05 -16.43 7.16
N LEU A 42 12.97 -16.08 6.27
CA LEU A 42 13.00 -16.61 4.90
C LEU A 42 13.13 -18.14 4.88
N ARG A 43 14.06 -18.69 5.66
CA ARG A 43 14.21 -20.15 5.79
C ARG A 43 12.97 -20.79 6.42
N HIS A 44 12.36 -20.15 7.41
CA HIS A 44 11.13 -20.64 8.01
C HIS A 44 9.97 -20.66 7.00
N ALA A 45 9.79 -19.59 6.24
CA ALA A 45 8.78 -19.49 5.20
C ALA A 45 8.98 -20.57 4.12
N ALA A 46 10.21 -20.78 3.68
CA ALA A 46 10.55 -21.85 2.72
C ALA A 46 10.19 -23.25 3.26
N ASN A 47 10.53 -23.55 4.52
CA ASN A 47 10.15 -24.81 5.16
C ASN A 47 8.63 -24.99 5.31
N MET A 48 7.89 -23.87 5.31
CA MET A 48 6.43 -23.83 5.37
C MET A 48 5.76 -23.80 3.98
N GLY A 49 6.54 -23.86 2.91
CA GLY A 49 6.04 -23.99 1.52
C GLY A 49 6.23 -22.75 0.64
N ALA A 50 6.66 -21.60 1.18
CA ALA A 50 6.87 -20.42 0.35
C ALA A 50 8.04 -20.62 -0.63
N THR A 51 7.90 -20.07 -1.83
CA THR A 51 9.02 -19.99 -2.78
C THR A 51 9.94 -18.84 -2.37
N VAL A 52 11.18 -19.15 -1.99
CA VAL A 52 12.18 -18.15 -1.62
C VAL A 52 13.36 -18.23 -2.58
N ARG A 53 13.59 -17.13 -3.30
CA ARG A 53 14.69 -16.97 -4.25
C ARG A 53 15.76 -16.06 -3.67
N THR A 54 17.01 -16.52 -3.68
CA THR A 54 18.18 -15.79 -3.17
C THR A 54 19.22 -15.49 -4.27
N ASP A 55 18.88 -15.83 -5.51
CA ASP A 55 19.72 -15.66 -6.70
C ASP A 55 19.70 -14.23 -7.26
N LEU A 56 18.76 -13.39 -6.83
CA LEU A 56 18.57 -12.01 -7.28
C LEU A 56 19.10 -11.01 -6.23
N ASN A 57 20.42 -11.03 -5.98
CA ASN A 57 21.05 -10.35 -4.85
C ASN A 57 21.91 -9.12 -5.21
N ASP A 58 21.86 -8.67 -6.47
CA ASP A 58 22.56 -7.46 -6.92
C ASP A 58 21.65 -6.22 -6.86
N ILE A 59 22.25 -5.02 -6.79
CA ILE A 59 21.51 -3.77 -6.86
C ILE A 59 20.78 -3.58 -8.19
N ALA A 60 21.34 -4.10 -9.29
CA ALA A 60 20.70 -4.09 -10.59
C ALA A 60 19.38 -4.87 -10.57
N ASP A 61 19.30 -5.98 -9.82
CA ASP A 61 18.07 -6.75 -9.67
C ASP A 61 16.99 -5.95 -8.94
N PHE A 62 17.38 -5.16 -7.93
CA PHE A 62 16.45 -4.27 -7.24
C PHE A 62 15.92 -3.17 -8.17
N HIS A 63 16.79 -2.57 -8.98
CA HIS A 63 16.38 -1.59 -10.00
C HIS A 63 15.59 -2.23 -11.15
N GLY A 64 15.70 -3.54 -11.34
CA GLY A 64 14.93 -4.33 -12.30
C GLY A 64 13.77 -5.12 -11.67
N LYS A 65 13.34 -4.80 -10.44
CA LYS A 65 12.42 -5.67 -9.69
C LYS A 65 11.10 -5.95 -10.43
N GLY A 66 10.59 -4.98 -11.19
CA GLY A 66 9.40 -5.17 -12.04
C GLY A 66 9.59 -6.25 -13.09
N PHE A 67 10.76 -6.29 -13.74
CA PHE A 67 11.11 -7.33 -14.71
C PHE A 67 11.18 -8.73 -14.07
N HIS A 68 11.79 -8.85 -12.89
CA HIS A 68 11.85 -10.13 -12.18
C HIS A 68 10.48 -10.61 -11.71
N MET A 69 9.63 -9.69 -11.25
CA MET A 69 8.23 -10.00 -10.92
C MET A 69 7.47 -10.49 -12.16
N ALA A 70 7.57 -9.79 -13.30
CA ALA A 70 6.93 -10.19 -14.54
C ALA A 70 7.41 -11.58 -15.01
N THR A 71 8.72 -11.83 -14.96
CA THR A 71 9.31 -13.14 -15.31
C THR A 71 8.79 -14.26 -14.39
N THR A 72 8.64 -13.99 -13.09
CA THR A 72 8.09 -14.95 -12.13
C THR A 72 6.63 -15.27 -12.46
N MET A 73 5.81 -14.26 -12.78
CA MET A 73 4.41 -14.45 -13.17
C MET A 73 4.29 -15.24 -14.48
N GLN A 74 5.18 -15.01 -15.45
CA GLN A 74 5.21 -15.78 -16.70
C GLN A 74 5.54 -17.25 -16.46
N ALA A 75 6.42 -17.56 -15.51
CA ALA A 75 6.67 -18.95 -15.11
C ALA A 75 5.43 -19.59 -14.47
N TRP A 76 4.73 -18.86 -13.60
CA TRP A 76 3.47 -19.36 -13.03
C TRP A 76 2.40 -19.62 -14.09
N ASP A 77 2.29 -18.78 -15.12
CA ASP A 77 1.35 -18.98 -16.23
C ASP A 77 1.55 -20.35 -16.93
N GLU A 78 2.74 -20.94 -16.84
CA GLU A 78 3.09 -22.23 -17.44
C GLU A 78 3.02 -23.40 -16.44
N GLU A 79 3.28 -23.14 -15.15
CA GLU A 79 3.59 -24.17 -14.16
C GLU A 79 2.56 -24.29 -13.03
N GLU A 80 1.78 -23.24 -12.76
CA GLU A 80 0.96 -23.12 -11.55
C GLU A 80 -0.51 -22.81 -11.88
N ASP A 81 -1.40 -23.21 -10.97
CA ASP A 81 -2.81 -22.83 -11.00
C ASP A 81 -3.06 -21.70 -9.99
N TYR A 82 -3.45 -20.53 -10.49
CA TYR A 82 -3.73 -19.33 -9.72
C TYR A 82 -4.68 -18.39 -10.48
N ASP A 83 -5.35 -17.49 -9.75
CA ASP A 83 -6.30 -16.54 -10.35
C ASP A 83 -5.69 -15.16 -10.60
N PHE A 84 -4.85 -14.70 -9.66
CA PHE A 84 -4.24 -13.37 -9.69
C PHE A 84 -2.78 -13.39 -9.25
N ALA A 85 -1.95 -12.61 -9.93
CA ALA A 85 -0.62 -12.28 -9.50
C ALA A 85 -0.60 -10.91 -8.82
N LEU A 86 -0.38 -10.90 -7.50
CA LEU A 86 -0.37 -9.70 -6.66
C LEU A 86 1.07 -9.33 -6.27
N PRO A 87 1.71 -8.37 -6.96
CA PRO A 87 2.97 -7.82 -6.48
C PRO A 87 2.73 -6.90 -5.29
N VAL A 88 3.56 -7.05 -4.25
CA VAL A 88 3.43 -6.34 -2.97
C VAL A 88 4.84 -6.01 -2.44
N ASP A 89 5.03 -4.81 -1.91
CA ASP A 89 6.23 -4.43 -1.15
C ASP A 89 6.08 -4.85 0.34
N CYS A 90 7.18 -4.96 1.09
CA CYS A 90 7.14 -5.53 2.44
C CYS A 90 6.37 -4.65 3.46
N ASP A 91 6.21 -3.35 3.18
CA ASP A 91 5.47 -2.39 3.99
C ASP A 91 3.99 -2.26 3.60
N GLU A 92 3.49 -3.03 2.63
CA GLU A 92 2.14 -2.95 2.08
C GLU A 92 1.23 -4.11 2.53
N PHE A 93 0.12 -3.79 3.19
CA PHE A 93 -0.83 -4.78 3.71
C PHE A 93 -2.21 -4.59 3.10
N LEU A 94 -2.72 -5.63 2.45
CA LEU A 94 -3.95 -5.60 1.69
C LEU A 94 -5.17 -5.48 2.60
N THR A 95 -6.07 -4.58 2.26
CA THR A 95 -7.35 -4.35 2.92
C THR A 95 -8.45 -4.12 1.89
N MET A 96 -9.70 -4.11 2.34
CA MET A 96 -10.90 -3.90 1.52
C MET A 96 -11.66 -2.67 2.02
N VAL A 97 -11.99 -1.76 1.12
CA VAL A 97 -12.83 -0.58 1.38
C VAL A 97 -14.30 -0.94 1.20
N GLY A 98 -14.99 -1.15 2.32
CA GLY A 98 -16.44 -1.34 2.38
C GLY A 98 -17.18 -0.01 2.22
N ASP A 99 -18.50 -0.03 2.38
CA ASP A 99 -19.31 1.19 2.25
C ASP A 99 -19.19 2.09 3.49
N ASP A 100 -19.01 1.51 4.69
CA ASP A 100 -18.94 2.22 5.96
C ASP A 100 -17.60 2.09 6.72
N ARG A 101 -16.73 1.17 6.28
CA ARG A 101 -15.53 0.75 7.01
C ARG A 101 -14.46 0.23 6.06
N ILE A 102 -13.21 0.29 6.50
CA ILE A 102 -12.11 -0.48 5.91
C ILE A 102 -11.94 -1.77 6.71
N SER A 103 -11.74 -2.89 6.01
CA SER A 103 -11.59 -4.22 6.61
C SER A 103 -10.27 -4.87 6.22
N GLY A 104 -9.56 -5.40 7.23
CA GLY A 104 -8.45 -6.34 7.05
C GLY A 104 -8.90 -7.81 7.11
N GLY A 105 -10.21 -8.08 7.18
CA GLY A 105 -10.76 -9.42 7.31
C GLY A 105 -10.62 -10.25 6.04
N ARG A 106 -10.14 -11.50 6.18
CA ARG A 106 -9.97 -12.43 5.05
C ARG A 106 -11.24 -12.58 4.21
N ALA A 107 -12.40 -12.78 4.85
CA ALA A 107 -13.66 -12.99 4.13
C ALA A 107 -14.02 -11.80 3.22
N ASP A 108 -13.78 -10.58 3.69
CA ASP A 108 -14.04 -9.35 2.93
C ASP A 108 -13.10 -9.21 1.73
N ILE A 109 -11.81 -9.46 1.96
CA ILE A 109 -10.79 -9.43 0.91
C ILE A 109 -11.08 -10.50 -0.16
N MET A 110 -11.45 -11.71 0.24
CA MET A 110 -11.77 -12.80 -0.70
C MET A 110 -13.02 -12.52 -1.52
N ARG A 111 -14.04 -11.86 -0.95
CA ARG A 111 -15.23 -11.45 -1.70
C ARG A 111 -14.89 -10.50 -2.84
N GLU A 112 -13.94 -9.59 -2.61
CA GLU A 112 -13.47 -8.70 -3.67
C GLU A 112 -12.69 -9.43 -4.75
N PHE A 113 -11.81 -10.39 -4.39
CA PHE A 113 -11.18 -11.24 -5.41
C PHE A 113 -12.21 -12.00 -6.26
N VAL A 114 -13.24 -12.57 -5.63
CA VAL A 114 -14.35 -13.24 -6.35
C VAL A 114 -15.06 -12.29 -7.32
N ARG A 115 -15.29 -11.02 -6.94
CA ARG A 115 -15.89 -10.01 -7.83
C ARG A 115 -15.02 -9.74 -9.07
N LEU A 116 -13.71 -9.90 -8.94
CA LEU A 116 -12.73 -9.57 -9.98
C LEU A 116 -12.35 -10.75 -10.88
N MET A 117 -12.81 -11.98 -10.61
CA MET A 117 -12.38 -13.22 -11.29
C MET A 117 -12.45 -13.16 -12.82
N GLU A 118 -13.50 -12.55 -13.36
CA GLU A 118 -13.72 -12.46 -14.80
C GLU A 118 -13.00 -11.26 -15.46
N CYS A 119 -12.28 -10.45 -14.67
CA CYS A 119 -11.59 -9.27 -15.18
C CYS A 119 -10.35 -9.69 -15.98
N ARG A 120 -10.23 -9.15 -17.19
CA ARG A 120 -9.11 -9.43 -18.10
C ARG A 120 -8.11 -8.28 -18.21
N THR A 121 -8.48 -7.10 -17.73
CA THR A 121 -7.62 -5.91 -17.67
C THR A 121 -6.62 -6.01 -16.53
N ALA A 122 -5.66 -5.08 -16.47
CA ALA A 122 -4.90 -4.89 -15.23
C ALA A 122 -5.86 -4.43 -14.12
N LEU A 123 -5.62 -4.85 -12.89
CA LEU A 123 -6.45 -4.49 -11.74
C LEU A 123 -5.75 -3.42 -10.92
N ARG A 124 -6.49 -2.40 -10.49
CA ARG A 124 -5.93 -1.26 -9.76
C ARG A 124 -6.41 -1.20 -8.32
N ILE A 125 -5.47 -0.97 -7.42
CA ILE A 125 -5.68 -0.64 -6.01
C ILE A 125 -5.50 0.88 -5.93
N ASP A 126 -6.62 1.60 -6.00
CA ASP A 126 -6.65 3.06 -6.22
C ASP A 126 -6.35 3.89 -4.96
N LEU A 127 -6.34 3.26 -3.79
CA LEU A 127 -6.15 3.93 -2.51
C LEU A 127 -4.96 3.35 -1.75
N SER A 128 -4.04 4.22 -1.39
CA SER A 128 -2.93 3.91 -0.49
C SER A 128 -3.06 4.75 0.78
N LEU A 129 -2.93 4.07 1.91
CA LEU A 129 -3.17 4.64 3.23
C LEU A 129 -1.85 4.59 4.00
N PHE A 130 -1.20 5.74 4.13
CA PHE A 130 0.13 5.84 4.74
C PHE A 130 0.01 6.07 6.25
N ASN A 131 0.65 5.23 7.06
CA ASN A 131 0.63 5.39 8.50
C ASN A 131 1.13 6.78 8.90
N VAL A 132 0.42 7.47 9.79
CA VAL A 132 0.84 8.78 10.28
C VAL A 132 1.91 8.56 11.35
N PRO A 133 3.11 9.18 11.23
CA PRO A 133 4.18 9.00 12.22
C PRO A 133 3.69 9.29 13.63
N GLU A 134 4.06 8.41 14.56
CA GLU A 134 3.78 8.58 16.00
C GLU A 134 2.28 8.68 16.36
N GLN A 135 1.36 8.37 15.42
CA GLN A 135 -0.09 8.36 15.64
C GLN A 135 -0.68 6.98 15.30
N PRO A 136 -0.54 5.97 16.18
CA PRO A 136 -0.93 4.59 15.88
C PRO A 136 -2.41 4.45 15.55
N GLY A 137 -2.72 3.84 14.40
CA GLY A 137 -4.07 3.65 13.87
C GLY A 137 -4.53 4.75 12.93
N TRP A 138 -3.80 5.86 12.83
CA TRP A 138 -4.09 6.91 11.84
C TRP A 138 -3.34 6.65 10.54
N PHE A 139 -4.06 6.80 9.43
CA PHE A 139 -3.51 6.70 8.09
C PHE A 139 -3.93 7.89 7.25
N ALA A 140 -2.97 8.52 6.57
CA ALA A 140 -3.22 9.54 5.58
C ALA A 140 -3.59 8.89 4.23
N VAL A 141 -4.62 9.44 3.61
CA VAL A 141 -5.13 8.97 2.32
C VAL A 141 -4.32 9.61 1.21
N ASP A 142 -3.71 8.78 0.36
CA ASP A 142 -3.08 9.21 -0.88
C ASP A 142 -3.85 8.62 -2.08
N PRO A 143 -4.69 9.43 -2.76
CA PRO A 143 -5.47 8.99 -3.91
C PRO A 143 -4.67 8.96 -5.22
N GLU A 144 -3.42 9.44 -5.23
CA GLU A 144 -2.56 9.46 -6.41
C GLU A 144 -1.57 8.31 -6.42
N PHE A 145 -1.28 7.74 -5.25
CA PHE A 145 -0.44 6.56 -5.12
C PHE A 145 -1.28 5.28 -5.27
N HIS A 146 -1.42 4.80 -6.50
CA HIS A 146 -2.09 3.54 -6.80
C HIS A 146 -1.07 2.42 -7.04
N LYS A 147 -1.51 1.18 -6.82
CA LYS A 147 -0.78 -0.05 -7.16
C LYS A 147 -1.61 -0.90 -8.10
N GLY A 148 -0.98 -1.87 -8.74
CA GLY A 148 -1.69 -2.77 -9.65
C GLY A 148 -1.31 -4.23 -9.48
N PHE A 149 -2.21 -5.08 -9.94
CA PHE A 149 -2.05 -6.52 -9.99
C PHE A 149 -2.72 -7.08 -11.25
N LEU A 150 -2.47 -8.36 -11.55
CA LEU A 150 -2.81 -8.92 -12.86
C LEU A 150 -3.60 -10.23 -12.71
N PRO A 151 -4.57 -10.50 -13.59
CA PRO A 151 -5.15 -11.83 -13.72
C PRO A 151 -4.12 -12.83 -14.24
N ALA A 152 -4.32 -14.11 -13.96
CA ALA A 152 -3.52 -15.19 -14.52
C ALA A 152 -3.56 -15.21 -16.06
N GLY A 153 -2.45 -15.56 -16.69
CA GLY A 153 -2.21 -15.43 -18.13
C GLY A 153 -2.08 -13.97 -18.60
N GLY A 154 -2.20 -13.01 -17.69
CA GLY A 154 -2.35 -11.59 -17.98
C GLY A 154 -1.06 -10.81 -18.12
N VAL A 155 0.07 -11.30 -17.61
CA VAL A 155 1.27 -10.46 -17.48
C VAL A 155 1.88 -10.08 -18.83
N ASP A 156 2.07 -8.77 -19.03
CA ASP A 156 2.87 -8.19 -20.12
C ASP A 156 4.07 -7.45 -19.53
N THR A 157 3.81 -6.33 -18.86
CA THR A 157 4.83 -5.54 -18.17
C THR A 157 4.42 -5.28 -16.72
N VAL A 158 5.43 -5.20 -15.84
CA VAL A 158 5.28 -4.76 -14.45
C VAL A 158 6.34 -3.69 -14.23
N ASP A 159 5.91 -2.47 -13.93
CA ASP A 159 6.84 -1.38 -13.61
C ASP A 159 7.49 -1.60 -12.25
N ASN A 160 8.65 -0.97 -12.03
CA ASN A 160 9.39 -1.16 -10.78
C ASN A 160 8.64 -0.63 -9.55
N GLY A 161 7.70 0.30 -9.68
CA GLY A 161 6.86 0.72 -8.56
C GLY A 161 5.59 -0.12 -8.40
N GLN A 162 5.34 -1.04 -9.34
CA GLN A 162 4.12 -1.82 -9.49
C GLN A 162 2.86 -0.95 -9.51
N HIS A 163 2.98 0.27 -10.01
CA HIS A 163 1.89 1.23 -10.10
C HIS A 163 0.98 0.93 -11.28
N ASN A 164 1.54 0.57 -12.42
CA ASN A 164 0.82 0.42 -13.68
C ASN A 164 1.30 -0.83 -14.44
N PRO A 165 1.11 -2.04 -13.88
CA PRO A 165 1.31 -3.25 -14.66
C PRO A 165 0.31 -3.27 -15.84
N ASN A 166 0.72 -3.88 -16.94
CA ASN A 166 -0.12 -4.03 -18.14
C ASN A 166 -0.60 -5.46 -18.31
N SER A 167 -1.85 -5.62 -18.75
CA SER A 167 -2.42 -6.91 -19.11
C SER A 167 -2.38 -7.13 -20.62
N ARG A 168 -1.85 -8.28 -21.06
CA ARG A 168 -1.95 -8.73 -22.46
C ARG A 168 -3.34 -9.26 -22.83
N LEU A 169 -4.20 -9.56 -21.85
CA LEU A 169 -5.53 -10.14 -22.09
C LEU A 169 -6.58 -9.10 -22.48
N ALA A 170 -6.43 -7.85 -22.02
CA ALA A 170 -7.25 -6.69 -22.39
C ALA A 170 -6.55 -5.39 -21.98
N SER A 171 -6.69 -4.34 -22.81
CA SER A 171 -6.15 -3.01 -22.53
C SER A 171 -6.94 -2.27 -21.43
N GLY A 172 -6.26 -1.39 -20.70
CA GLY A 172 -6.88 -0.55 -19.66
C GLY A 172 -6.80 -1.20 -18.28
N PHE A 173 -7.55 -0.64 -17.33
CA PHE A 173 -7.58 -1.13 -15.96
C PHE A 173 -9.01 -1.24 -15.41
N THR A 174 -9.19 -2.14 -14.44
CA THR A 174 -10.40 -2.25 -13.62
C THR A 174 -10.07 -1.89 -12.18
N THR A 175 -10.82 -0.95 -11.60
CA THR A 175 -10.68 -0.57 -10.19
C THR A 175 -11.20 -1.68 -9.28
N SER A 176 -10.37 -2.04 -8.29
CA SER A 176 -10.75 -2.87 -7.16
C SER A 176 -11.23 -2.03 -5.99
N ARG A 177 -11.92 -2.65 -5.03
CA ARG A 177 -12.22 -2.08 -3.72
C ARG A 177 -11.06 -2.22 -2.74
N PHE A 178 -9.90 -2.73 -3.18
CA PHE A 178 -8.77 -2.90 -2.30
C PHE A 178 -8.12 -1.55 -1.96
N ALA A 179 -7.45 -1.53 -0.81
CA ALA A 179 -6.52 -0.49 -0.42
C ALA A 179 -5.31 -1.12 0.27
N TYR A 180 -4.16 -0.45 0.20
CA TYR A 180 -3.01 -0.81 1.02
C TYR A 180 -2.92 0.05 2.26
N LEU A 181 -2.71 -0.59 3.41
CA LEU A 181 -2.12 0.07 4.56
C LEU A 181 -0.60 0.01 4.40
N HIS A 182 0.03 1.17 4.32
CA HIS A 182 1.47 1.33 4.21
C HIS A 182 2.08 1.63 5.57
N TRP A 183 2.92 0.72 6.08
CA TRP A 183 3.80 0.98 7.24
C TRP A 183 5.15 1.54 6.79
N HIS A 184 5.07 2.62 6.03
CA HIS A 184 6.20 3.27 5.40
C HIS A 184 6.91 4.26 6.33
N ASN A 185 6.11 5.05 7.05
CA ASN A 185 6.57 6.20 7.81
C ASN A 185 7.09 5.79 9.19
N ARG A 186 8.26 6.32 9.57
CA ARG A 186 8.95 6.00 10.84
C ARG A 186 9.12 7.25 11.71
N PRO A 187 9.54 7.16 12.97
CA PRO A 187 10.00 8.33 13.72
C PRO A 187 11.04 9.13 12.93
N PHE A 188 11.09 10.45 13.11
CA PHE A 188 11.81 11.36 12.22
C PHE A 188 13.27 10.96 11.96
N GLU A 189 14.04 10.71 13.02
CA GLU A 189 15.46 10.34 12.89
C GLU A 189 15.66 8.98 12.20
N GLU A 190 14.79 8.01 12.48
CA GLU A 190 14.82 6.71 11.79
C GLU A 190 14.50 6.86 10.30
N MET A 191 13.52 7.72 9.98
CA MET A 191 13.13 8.01 8.59
C MET A 191 14.25 8.70 7.83
N ARG A 192 14.96 9.67 8.44
CA ARG A 192 16.15 10.31 7.85
C ARG A 192 17.27 9.29 7.63
N ALA A 193 17.56 8.45 8.61
CA ALA A 193 18.59 7.43 8.49
C ALA A 193 18.25 6.41 7.39
N ALA A 194 16.98 6.00 7.27
CA ALA A 194 16.51 5.13 6.20
C ALA A 194 16.61 5.79 4.82
N ALA A 195 16.20 7.06 4.70
CA ALA A 195 16.32 7.85 3.47
C ALA A 195 17.77 7.98 3.01
N ARG A 196 18.71 8.28 3.92
CA ARG A 196 20.15 8.33 3.63
C ARG A 196 20.66 7.01 3.07
N ARG A 197 20.41 5.89 3.76
CA ARG A 197 20.84 4.56 3.28
C ARG A 197 20.32 4.25 1.88
N LYS A 198 19.04 4.54 1.61
CA LYS A 198 18.41 4.29 0.30
C LYS A 198 19.02 5.14 -0.82
N LEU A 199 19.36 6.40 -0.54
CA LEU A 199 20.04 7.29 -1.49
C LEU A 199 21.50 6.86 -1.74
N THR A 200 22.23 6.46 -0.69
CA THR A 200 23.59 5.90 -0.81
C THR A 200 23.61 4.67 -1.72
N THR A 201 22.61 3.79 -1.59
CA THR A 201 22.45 2.65 -2.50
C THR A 201 22.19 3.11 -3.93
N SER A 202 21.46 4.21 -4.15
CA SER A 202 21.14 4.75 -5.49
C SER A 202 22.28 5.53 -6.15
N LEU A 203 23.54 5.30 -5.76
CA LEU A 203 24.77 5.92 -6.29
C LEU A 203 24.90 7.44 -6.03
N VAL A 204 24.29 7.94 -4.95
CA VAL A 204 24.46 9.32 -4.48
C VAL A 204 25.04 9.31 -3.09
N ASP A 205 26.10 10.07 -2.86
CA ASP A 205 26.45 10.44 -1.49
C ASP A 205 25.53 11.58 -1.04
N PRO A 206 24.53 11.34 -0.16
CA PRO A 206 23.63 12.39 0.30
C PRO A 206 24.34 13.45 1.16
N ASP A 207 25.57 13.19 1.61
CA ASP A 207 26.39 14.10 2.39
C ASP A 207 27.35 14.94 1.53
N ASP A 208 27.45 14.68 0.22
CA ASP A 208 28.13 15.54 -0.73
C ASP A 208 27.17 16.66 -1.23
N PRO A 209 27.42 17.94 -0.90
CA PRO A 209 26.54 19.04 -1.30
C PRO A 209 26.39 19.20 -2.83
N ALA A 210 27.43 18.88 -3.61
CA ALA A 210 27.39 18.99 -5.06
C ALA A 210 26.56 17.85 -5.67
N ALA A 211 26.73 16.63 -5.17
CA ALA A 211 25.94 15.47 -5.57
C ALA A 211 24.46 15.65 -5.21
N PHE A 212 24.16 16.15 -4.00
CA PHE A 212 22.81 16.43 -3.54
C PHE A 212 22.09 17.45 -4.45
N GLU A 213 22.73 18.58 -4.76
CA GLU A 213 22.13 19.62 -5.60
C GLU A 213 21.96 19.16 -7.06
N HIS A 214 22.89 18.35 -7.57
CA HIS A 214 22.73 17.72 -8.88
C HIS A 214 21.50 16.81 -8.91
N TYR A 215 21.36 15.92 -7.92
CA TYR A 215 20.24 14.99 -7.83
C TYR A 215 18.90 15.70 -7.69
N ARG A 216 18.87 16.83 -6.96
CA ARG A 216 17.69 17.70 -6.82
C ARG A 216 17.26 18.35 -8.14
N ARG A 217 18.13 18.46 -9.14
CA ARG A 217 17.82 19.07 -10.45
C ARG A 217 17.40 18.07 -11.52
N VAL A 218 17.85 16.82 -11.43
CA VAL A 218 17.54 15.80 -12.43
C VAL A 218 16.21 15.10 -12.13
N PRO A 219 15.17 15.26 -12.97
CA PRO A 219 13.87 14.65 -12.73
C PRO A 219 13.96 13.11 -12.81
N ASN A 220 13.01 12.44 -12.15
CA ASN A 220 12.79 10.98 -12.25
C ASN A 220 13.93 10.07 -11.77
N LEU A 221 14.86 10.57 -10.96
CA LEU A 221 15.89 9.72 -10.36
C LEU A 221 15.35 8.83 -9.22
N PRO A 222 15.80 7.57 -9.10
CA PRO A 222 15.43 6.67 -8.01
C PRO A 222 15.70 7.32 -6.64
N GLY A 223 14.72 7.23 -5.74
CA GLY A 223 14.85 7.77 -4.38
C GLY A 223 14.80 9.30 -4.26
N ARG A 224 14.69 10.07 -5.36
CA ARG A 224 14.61 11.55 -5.32
C ARG A 224 13.50 12.09 -4.40
N HIS A 225 12.39 11.38 -4.29
CA HIS A 225 11.28 11.73 -3.38
C HIS A 225 11.67 11.72 -1.89
N LEU A 226 12.83 11.16 -1.54
CA LEU A 226 13.37 11.14 -0.18
C LEU A 226 14.19 12.38 0.16
N LEU A 227 14.60 13.19 -0.83
CA LEU A 227 15.40 14.39 -0.58
C LEU A 227 14.71 15.38 0.39
N PRO A 228 13.39 15.66 0.29
CA PRO A 228 12.71 16.55 1.22
C PRO A 228 12.86 16.12 2.69
N ILE A 229 12.85 14.80 2.97
CA ILE A 229 13.01 14.25 4.32
C ILE A 229 14.37 14.61 4.92
N LEU A 230 15.42 14.72 4.10
CA LEU A 230 16.76 15.03 4.60
C LEU A 230 16.92 16.49 5.01
N THR A 231 16.15 17.38 4.39
CA THR A 231 16.26 18.85 4.54
C THR A 231 15.18 19.47 5.42
N MET A 232 14.03 18.81 5.61
CA MET A 232 12.98 19.32 6.49
C MET A 232 13.36 19.17 7.96
N ASP A 233 12.78 20.01 8.81
CA ASP A 233 12.85 19.89 10.26
C ASP A 233 11.82 18.87 10.81
N GLU A 234 11.97 18.50 12.08
CA GLU A 234 11.13 17.51 12.75
C GLU A 234 9.66 17.95 12.90
N GLU A 235 9.42 19.24 13.12
CA GLU A 235 8.07 19.79 13.28
C GLU A 235 7.31 19.70 11.95
N THR A 236 7.93 20.16 10.87
CA THR A 236 7.41 20.01 9.49
C THR A 236 7.15 18.55 9.15
N TYR A 237 8.05 17.63 9.53
CA TYR A 237 7.87 16.20 9.31
C TYR A 237 6.61 15.68 10.02
N ARG A 238 6.41 16.02 11.29
CA ARG A 238 5.25 15.58 12.08
C ARG A 238 3.94 16.14 11.56
N GLN A 239 3.93 17.37 11.08
CA GLN A 239 2.73 18.08 10.61
C GLN A 239 2.37 17.78 9.14
N ARG A 240 3.19 17.00 8.41
CA ARG A 240 3.03 16.83 6.94
C ARG A 240 1.68 16.28 6.49
N TYR A 241 0.94 15.61 7.38
CA TYR A 241 -0.38 15.04 7.09
C TYR A 241 -1.53 15.80 7.77
N ASP A 242 -1.28 16.93 8.42
CA ASP A 242 -2.33 17.64 9.17
C ASP A 242 -3.42 18.24 8.27
N LEU A 243 -3.05 18.59 7.03
CA LEU A 243 -3.98 19.08 6.02
C LEU A 243 -4.50 17.98 5.10
N ALA A 244 -3.95 16.76 5.20
CA ALA A 244 -4.41 15.63 4.40
C ALA A 244 -5.68 15.03 5.00
N LEU A 245 -6.49 14.41 4.15
CA LEU A 245 -7.52 13.49 4.63
C LEU A 245 -6.85 12.31 5.32
N ARG A 246 -7.27 12.03 6.54
CA ARG A 246 -6.81 10.91 7.36
C ARG A 246 -8.00 10.09 7.82
N LEU A 247 -7.75 8.82 8.11
CA LEU A 247 -8.74 7.92 8.68
C LEU A 247 -8.14 7.16 9.86
N PHE A 248 -9.00 6.82 10.82
CA PHE A 248 -8.62 6.10 12.02
C PHE A 248 -9.12 4.65 11.97
N LEU A 249 -8.19 3.71 12.14
CA LEU A 249 -8.41 2.27 12.18
C LEU A 249 -7.89 1.72 13.52
N PRO A 250 -8.77 1.51 14.52
CA PRO A 250 -8.35 1.12 15.87
C PRO A 250 -7.65 -0.25 15.93
N TRP A 251 -7.92 -1.12 14.96
CA TRP A 251 -7.29 -2.44 14.84
C TRP A 251 -5.92 -2.41 14.13
N ALA A 252 -5.59 -1.34 13.39
CA ALA A 252 -4.36 -1.22 12.57
C ALA A 252 -3.28 -0.35 13.22
N ARG A 253 -2.98 -0.56 14.50
CA ARG A 253 -2.03 0.30 15.24
C ARG A 253 -0.55 -0.07 15.07
N HIS A 254 -0.27 -1.28 14.61
CA HIS A 254 1.09 -1.81 14.44
C HIS A 254 1.08 -2.85 13.31
N PRO A 255 2.15 -2.99 12.49
CA PRO A 255 2.13 -3.93 11.36
C PRO A 255 2.03 -5.40 11.83
N ALA A 256 2.64 -5.73 12.96
CA ALA A 256 2.50 -7.05 13.59
C ALA A 256 1.18 -7.27 14.36
N GLY A 257 0.25 -6.31 14.30
CA GLY A 257 -1.09 -6.47 14.87
C GLY A 257 -1.93 -7.45 14.05
N SER A 258 -3.01 -7.97 14.65
CA SER A 258 -3.97 -8.81 13.91
C SER A 258 -4.72 -7.94 12.90
N MET A 259 -4.44 -8.12 11.61
CA MET A 259 -5.30 -7.64 10.54
C MET A 259 -6.63 -8.39 10.64
N ALA A 260 -7.70 -7.69 10.98
CA ALA A 260 -8.99 -8.31 11.28
C ALA A 260 -10.13 -7.52 10.63
N ALA A 261 -11.29 -8.17 10.54
CA ALA A 261 -12.53 -7.46 10.24
C ALA A 261 -12.84 -6.50 11.40
N PRO A 262 -13.30 -5.27 11.11
CA PRO A 262 -13.68 -4.33 12.14
C PRO A 262 -14.87 -4.88 12.93
N ARG A 263 -14.86 -4.66 14.24
CA ARG A 263 -16.02 -5.02 15.10
C ARG A 263 -17.11 -3.97 14.95
N GLY A 264 -18.37 -4.38 15.12
CA GLY A 264 -19.53 -3.50 14.89
C GLY A 264 -19.55 -2.24 15.74
N ASP A 265 -18.94 -2.27 16.92
CA ASP A 265 -18.81 -1.16 17.87
C ASP A 265 -17.51 -0.34 17.70
N GLU A 266 -16.62 -0.72 16.79
CA GLU A 266 -15.36 -0.01 16.62
C GLU A 266 -15.56 1.36 15.95
N PRO A 267 -14.91 2.41 16.50
CA PRO A 267 -14.98 3.74 15.91
C PRO A 267 -14.26 3.74 14.56
N PHE A 268 -14.91 4.32 13.56
CA PHE A 268 -14.30 4.68 12.29
C PHE A 268 -14.55 6.17 12.08
N CYS A 269 -13.45 6.93 12.10
CA CYS A 269 -13.49 8.37 12.00
C CYS A 269 -12.55 8.81 10.88
N LEU A 270 -12.94 9.92 10.26
CA LEU A 270 -12.15 10.64 9.29
C LEU A 270 -11.67 11.93 9.95
N ALA A 271 -10.55 12.48 9.49
CA ALA A 271 -10.04 13.75 9.97
C ALA A 271 -9.33 14.51 8.86
N ASP A 272 -9.43 15.83 8.90
CA ASP A 272 -8.64 16.74 8.07
C ASP A 272 -8.40 18.06 8.84
N GLY A 273 -8.00 19.13 8.14
CA GLY A 273 -7.76 20.44 8.76
C GLY A 273 -8.98 21.08 9.44
N ARG A 274 -10.19 20.55 9.24
CA ARG A 274 -11.43 21.03 9.86
C ARG A 274 -11.74 20.34 11.19
N GLY A 275 -11.14 19.18 11.46
CA GLY A 275 -11.36 18.40 12.67
C GLY A 275 -11.63 16.92 12.39
N VAL A 276 -12.15 16.22 13.39
CA VAL A 276 -12.51 14.79 13.32
C VAL A 276 -14.01 14.66 13.12
N PHE A 277 -14.43 13.81 12.19
CA PHE A 277 -15.83 13.59 11.86
C PHE A 277 -16.14 12.11 11.64
N GLY A 278 -17.39 11.74 11.88
CA GLY A 278 -17.91 10.39 11.64
C GLY A 278 -18.19 10.16 10.14
N TRP A 279 -18.27 8.89 9.76
CA TRP A 279 -18.67 8.47 8.43
C TRP A 279 -19.94 7.62 8.52
N ASP A 280 -20.89 7.91 7.63
CA ASP A 280 -22.12 7.14 7.42
C ASP A 280 -22.47 7.14 5.94
N ALA A 281 -22.46 5.96 5.31
CA ALA A 281 -22.70 5.81 3.89
C ALA A 281 -24.11 6.26 3.49
N ALA A 282 -25.11 6.03 4.33
CA ALA A 282 -26.50 6.38 4.02
C ALA A 282 -26.70 7.90 3.98
N ASN A 283 -26.12 8.62 4.94
CA ASN A 283 -26.12 10.08 4.97
C ASN A 283 -25.36 10.65 3.76
N TYR A 284 -24.19 10.10 3.45
CA TYR A 284 -23.42 10.52 2.28
C TYR A 284 -24.19 10.34 0.97
N LEU A 285 -24.86 9.19 0.79
CA LEU A 285 -25.67 8.90 -0.40
C LEU A 285 -27.02 9.65 -0.43
N ALA A 286 -27.49 10.18 0.70
CA ALA A 286 -28.65 11.07 0.76
C ALA A 286 -28.29 12.47 0.25
N GLY A 287 -27.11 12.98 0.62
CA GLY A 287 -26.61 14.27 0.14
C GLY A 287 -26.02 14.24 -1.28
N ASN A 288 -25.58 13.09 -1.75
CA ASN A 288 -24.83 12.93 -3.02
C ASN A 288 -25.42 11.76 -3.84
N ALA A 289 -26.63 11.95 -4.36
CA ALA A 289 -27.37 10.88 -5.04
C ALA A 289 -26.68 10.36 -6.31
N ASP A 290 -25.84 11.18 -6.96
CA ASP A 290 -25.01 10.80 -8.12
C ASP A 290 -24.03 9.67 -7.79
N VAL A 291 -23.56 9.59 -6.54
CA VAL A 291 -22.62 8.56 -6.08
C VAL A 291 -23.26 7.17 -6.07
N ARG A 292 -24.59 7.05 -6.10
CA ARG A 292 -25.26 5.73 -6.21
C ARG A 292 -24.93 5.00 -7.52
N ALA A 293 -24.48 5.71 -8.54
CA ALA A 293 -24.01 5.14 -9.80
C ALA A 293 -22.52 4.74 -9.76
N TYR A 294 -21.82 4.95 -8.63
CA TYR A 294 -20.42 4.60 -8.47
C TYR A 294 -20.27 3.19 -7.87
N ASP A 295 -20.01 2.21 -8.74
CA ASP A 295 -20.06 0.78 -8.44
C ASP A 295 -19.05 0.30 -7.37
N ILE A 296 -17.98 1.07 -7.11
CA ILE A 296 -16.94 0.72 -6.13
C ILE A 296 -17.37 1.06 -4.69
N GLY A 297 -18.37 1.92 -4.50
CA GLY A 297 -18.98 2.21 -3.20
C GLY A 297 -18.70 3.63 -2.66
N PRO A 298 -19.55 4.11 -1.73
CA PRO A 298 -19.57 5.50 -1.28
C PRO A 298 -18.32 5.92 -0.50
N LEU A 299 -17.78 5.08 0.38
CA LEU A 299 -16.55 5.41 1.11
C LEU A 299 -15.37 5.52 0.17
N HIS A 300 -15.22 4.56 -0.75
CA HIS A 300 -14.19 4.63 -1.77
C HIS A 300 -14.31 5.92 -2.58
N HIS A 301 -15.52 6.29 -3.02
CA HIS A 301 -15.77 7.54 -3.72
C HIS A 301 -15.31 8.76 -2.91
N PHE A 302 -15.69 8.83 -1.62
CA PHE A 302 -15.32 9.97 -0.78
C PHE A 302 -13.81 10.09 -0.58
N LEU A 303 -13.15 8.97 -0.26
CA LEU A 303 -11.69 8.93 -0.07
C LEU A 303 -10.94 9.31 -1.34
N ARG A 304 -11.47 8.94 -2.52
CA ARG A 304 -10.81 9.15 -3.81
C ARG A 304 -11.09 10.51 -4.46
N TYR A 305 -12.32 11.01 -4.32
CA TYR A 305 -12.82 12.20 -5.02
C TYR A 305 -13.58 13.13 -4.08
N GLY A 306 -14.51 12.60 -3.29
CA GLY A 306 -15.49 13.41 -2.58
C GLY A 306 -14.89 14.43 -1.60
N TRP A 307 -13.78 14.10 -0.93
CA TRP A 307 -13.10 15.05 -0.06
C TRP A 307 -12.53 16.25 -0.83
N ALA A 308 -11.82 16.00 -1.94
CA ALA A 308 -11.24 17.04 -2.79
C ALA A 308 -12.32 17.89 -3.49
N GLU A 309 -13.47 17.28 -3.80
CA GLU A 309 -14.64 17.96 -4.36
C GLU A 309 -15.43 18.77 -3.31
N GLY A 310 -15.11 18.65 -2.02
CA GLY A 310 -15.85 19.32 -0.94
C GLY A 310 -17.26 18.74 -0.71
N ARG A 311 -17.48 17.46 -1.03
CA ARG A 311 -18.79 16.80 -0.84
C ARG A 311 -19.19 16.80 0.63
N SER A 312 -20.44 17.17 0.90
CA SER A 312 -21.01 17.09 2.24
C SER A 312 -21.20 15.64 2.66
N LEU A 313 -20.95 15.35 3.95
CA LEU A 313 -21.14 14.04 4.55
C LEU A 313 -22.58 13.77 5.00
N GLY A 314 -23.44 14.80 4.96
CA GLY A 314 -24.76 14.76 5.56
C GLY A 314 -24.68 14.82 7.08
N GLY A 315 -25.50 15.68 7.70
CA GLY A 315 -25.51 15.86 9.17
C GLY A 315 -24.96 17.19 9.68
N ASP A 316 -24.52 18.10 8.82
CA ASP A 316 -24.29 19.52 9.19
C ASP A 316 -25.63 20.25 9.36
N GLY A 317 -26.52 19.70 10.20
CA GLY A 317 -27.53 20.48 10.87
C GLY A 317 -26.79 21.32 11.89
N SER A 318 -26.64 22.61 11.57
CA SER A 318 -26.38 23.67 12.54
C SER A 318 -27.02 23.30 13.88
N GLY A 319 -26.19 23.11 14.92
CA GLY A 319 -26.68 23.13 16.28
C GLY A 319 -27.51 24.40 16.44
N GLU A 320 -28.77 24.23 16.81
CA GLU A 320 -29.67 25.31 17.16
C GLU A 320 -29.00 26.16 18.24
N GLU A 321 -28.66 27.41 17.88
CA GLU A 321 -28.63 28.47 18.86
C GLU A 321 -30.07 28.65 19.37
N SER A 322 -30.32 28.25 20.61
CA SER A 322 -31.51 28.62 21.40
C SER A 322 -31.16 28.57 22.89
#